data_AF-A0A2Z5UTR4-F1
#
_entry.id   AF-A0A2Z5UTR4-F1
#
_cell.length_a   1.000
_cell.length_b   1.000
_cell.length_c   1.000
_cell.angle_alpha   90.00
_cell.angle_beta   90.00
_cell.angle_gamma   90.00
#
_symmetry.space_group_name_H-M   'P 1'
#
loop_
_entity.id
_entity.type
_entity.pdbx_description
1 polymer ?
#
loop_
_entity_poly.entity_id
_entity_poly.type
_entity_poly.pdbx_seq_one_letter_code
_entity_poly.pdbx_strand_id
1 'polypeptide(L)' 'MEQGYADGSFRKVGTPKVVAYGVLGMLNWTHRWYKPGHSETGEDPGATFAEMIISGLESPY' A
#
# COMPACT_ATOMS: atom_id res chain seq x y z
N MET A 1 3.48 -7.56 7.34
CA MET A 1 3.32 -6.51 8.37
C MET A 1 4.00 -6.88 9.67
N GLU A 2 3.62 -7.96 10.35
CA GLU A 2 4.25 -8.37 11.62
C GLU A 2 5.76 -8.57 11.51
N GLN A 3 6.22 -9.28 10.48
CA GLN A 3 7.64 -9.51 10.24
C GLN A 3 8.42 -8.21 9.96
N GLY A 4 7.86 -7.28 9.18
CA GLY A 4 8.52 -6.00 8.90
C GLY A 4 8.58 -5.06 10.11
N TYR A 5 7.64 -5.18 11.05
CA TYR A 5 7.74 -4.51 12.35
C TYR A 5 8.74 -5.18 13.30
N ALA A 6 8.90 -6.50 13.18
CA ALA A 6 9.83 -7.27 14.02
C ALA A 6 11.28 -7.04 13.60
N ASP A 7 11.53 -6.95 12.29
CA ASP A 7 12.87 -6.74 11.71
C ASP A 7 13.25 -5.25 11.60
N GLY A 8 12.30 -4.34 11.87
CA GLY A 8 12.53 -2.90 11.81
C GLY A 8 12.44 -2.29 10.41
N SER A 9 12.23 -3.11 9.38
CA SER A 9 12.06 -2.64 8.00
C SER A 9 10.83 -1.73 7.81
N PHE A 10 9.82 -1.82 8.69
CA PHE A 10 8.64 -0.97 8.68
C PHE A 10 8.47 -0.22 10.01
N ARG A 11 8.21 1.09 9.91
CA ARG A 11 7.81 1.95 11.02
C ARG A 11 6.47 1.50 11.60
N LYS A 12 6.40 1.44 12.94
CA LYS A 12 5.13 1.16 13.66
C LYS A 12 4.18 2.35 13.60
N VAL A 13 3.36 2.41 12.55
CA VAL A 13 2.27 3.41 12.36
C VAL A 13 0.95 3.03 13.02
N GLY A 14 0.79 1.77 13.41
CA GLY A 14 -0.43 1.22 13.99
C GLY A 14 -0.27 -0.28 14.21
N THR A 15 -1.33 -0.97 14.66
CA THR A 15 -1.24 -2.43 14.81
C THR A 15 -1.06 -3.09 13.42
N PRO A 16 -0.30 -4.19 13.31
CA PRO A 16 -0.07 -4.88 12.04
C PRO A 16 -1.37 -5.21 11.30
N LYS A 17 -2.42 -5.54 12.07
CA LYS A 17 -3.75 -5.90 11.59
C LYS A 17 -4.47 -4.70 10.95
N VAL A 18 -4.43 -3.53 11.60
CA VAL A 18 -5.03 -2.30 11.07
C VAL A 18 -4.34 -1.88 9.77
N VAL A 19 -3.00 -1.93 9.73
CA VAL A 19 -2.24 -1.58 8.53
C VAL A 19 -2.53 -2.54 7.39
N ALA A 20 -2.56 -3.85 7.66
CA ALA A 20 -2.92 -4.85 6.66
C ALA A 20 -4.34 -4.61 6.10
N TYR A 21 -5.32 -4.30 6.95
CA TYR A 21 -6.68 -3.98 6.49
C TYR A 21 -6.76 -2.68 5.69
N GLY A 22 -5.98 -1.66 6.03
CA GLY A 22 -5.88 -0.43 5.24
C GLY A 22 -5.37 -0.69 3.83
N VAL A 23 -4.29 -1.47 3.70
CA VAL A 23 -3.73 -1.89 2.40
C VAL A 23 -4.75 -2.67 1.58
N LEU A 24 -5.41 -3.66 2.21
CA LEU A 24 -6.45 -4.44 1.54
C LEU A 24 -7.63 -3.54 1.11
N GLY A 25 -8.04 -2.57 1.92
CA GLY A 25 -9.11 -1.63 1.57
C GLY A 25 -8.78 -0.80 0.32
N MET A 26 -7.55 -0.30 0.22
CA MET A 26 -7.09 0.47 -0.95
C MET A 26 -7.15 -0.37 -2.23
N LEU A 27 -6.60 -1.59 -2.19
CA LEU A 27 -6.61 -2.51 -3.33
C LEU A 27 -8.02 -2.96 -3.69
N ASN A 28 -8.86 -3.23 -2.69
CA ASN A 28 -10.20 -3.73 -2.89
C ASN A 28 -11.13 -2.65 -3.46
N TRP A 29 -10.78 -1.36 -3.40
CA TRP A 29 -11.54 -0.30 -4.07
C TRP A 29 -11.18 -0.14 -5.55
N THR A 30 -10.00 -0.60 -5.98
CA THR A 30 -9.47 -0.42 -7.35
C THR A 30 -10.43 -0.92 -8.43
N HIS A 31 -11.12 -2.05 -8.19
CA HIS A 31 -12.08 -2.62 -9.14
C HIS A 31 -13.24 -1.68 -9.53
N ARG A 32 -13.52 -0.66 -8.71
CA ARG A 32 -14.69 0.22 -8.91
C ARG A 32 -14.44 1.35 -9.90
N TRP A 33 -13.18 1.72 -10.10
CA TRP A 33 -12.78 2.85 -10.94
C TRP A 33 -11.71 2.47 -11.97
N TYR A 34 -10.89 1.44 -11.71
CA TYR A 34 -9.91 0.96 -12.66
C TYR A 34 -10.56 0.18 -13.80
N LYS A 35 -10.33 0.62 -15.04
CA LYS A 35 -10.75 -0.08 -16.25
C LYS A 35 -9.52 -0.38 -17.10
N PRO A 36 -9.13 -1.66 -17.28
CA PRO A 36 -7.97 -2.01 -18.08
C PRO A 36 -8.16 -1.51 -19.52
N GLY A 37 -7.15 -0.82 -20.06
CA GLY A 37 -7.16 -0.24 -21.40
C GLY A 37 -7.89 1.11 -21.55
N HIS A 38 -8.42 1.68 -20.46
CA HIS A 38 -9.16 2.95 -20.45
C HIS A 38 -8.62 3.98 -19.43
N SER A 39 -7.43 3.77 -18.89
CA SER A 39 -6.81 4.70 -17.91
C SER A 39 -6.30 5.97 -18.60
N GLU A 40 -6.63 7.14 -18.05
CA GLU A 40 -6.21 8.47 -18.55
C GLU A 40 -4.72 8.77 -18.33
N THR A 41 -4.02 7.94 -17.56
CA THR A 41 -2.58 8.02 -17.33
C THR A 41 -1.98 6.63 -17.46
N GLY A 42 -0.90 6.49 -18.23
CA GLY A 42 -0.22 5.21 -18.48
C GLY A 42 0.51 4.62 -17.27
N GLU A 43 0.28 5.15 -16.06
CA GLU A 43 0.89 4.66 -14.82
C GLU A 43 0.07 3.49 -14.25
N ASP A 44 0.79 2.44 -13.86
CA ASP A 44 0.20 1.27 -13.21
C ASP A 44 -0.26 1.65 -11.79
N PRO A 45 -1.57 1.60 -11.49
CA PRO A 45 -2.06 2.00 -10.17
C PRO A 45 -1.54 1.07 -9.06
N GLY A 46 -1.18 -0.17 -9.39
CA GLY A 46 -0.54 -1.08 -8.45
C GLY A 46 0.83 -0.56 -8.00
N ALA A 47 1.65 -0.08 -8.95
CA ALA A 47 2.92 0.57 -8.67
C ALA A 47 2.75 1.83 -7.82
N THR A 48 1.78 2.69 -8.15
CA THR A 48 1.47 3.90 -7.35
C THR A 48 1.06 3.56 -5.92
N PHE A 49 0.20 2.55 -5.73
CA PHE A 49 -0.19 2.13 -4.38
C PHE A 49 0.97 1.52 -3.60
N ALA A 50 1.80 0.69 -4.25
CA ALA A 50 2.98 0.12 -3.62
C ALA A 50 3.93 1.22 -3.11
N GLU A 51 4.20 2.23 -3.93
CA GLU A 51 5.08 3.34 -3.59
C GLU A 51 4.50 4.15 -2.42
N MET A 52 3.21 4.55 -2.47
CA MET A 52 2.57 5.24 -1.34
C MET A 52 2.60 4.45 -0.02
N ILE A 53 2.37 3.13 -0.08
CA ILE A 53 2.37 2.27 1.11
C ILE A 53 3.78 2.15 1.66
N ILE A 54 4.77 1.89 0.80
CA ILE A 54 6.17 1.73 1.20
C ILE A 54 6.70 3.04 1.75
N SER A 55 6.54 4.16 1.03
CA SER A 55 6.96 5.49 1.50
C SER A 55 6.29 5.91 2.82
N GLY A 56 5.08 5.44 3.11
CA GLY A 56 4.41 5.69 4.39
C GLY A 56 4.88 4.79 5.56
N LEU A 57 5.37 3.59 5.22
CA LEU A 57 5.80 2.54 6.15
C LEU A 57 7.31 2.45 6.33
N GLU A 58 8.11 2.96 5.40
CA GLU A 58 9.55 3.01 5.55
C GLU A 58 9.91 3.84 6.78
N SER A 59 10.85 3.31 7.56
CA SER A 59 11.48 4.09 8.61
C SER A 59 12.48 5.02 7.92
N PRO A 60 12.31 6.35 8.00
CA PRO A 60 13.44 7.23 7.73
C PRO A 60 14.44 6.94 8.86
N TYR A 61 15.60 6.38 8.51
CA TYR A 61 16.66 5.87 9.39
C TYR A 61 16.47 4.43 9.89
#